data_AF-A0A6G1RL35-F1
#
_entry.id   AF-A0A6G1RL35-F1
#
_cell.length_a   1.000
_cell.length_b   1.000
_cell.length_c   1.000
_cell.angle_alpha   90.00
_cell.angle_beta   90.00
_cell.angle_gamma   90.00
#
_symmetry.space_group_name_H-M   'P 1'
#
loop_
_entity.id
_entity.type
_entity.pdbx_description
1 polymer ?
#
loop_
_entity_poly.entity_id
_entity_poly.type
_entity_poly.pdbx_seq_one_letter_code
_entity_poly.pdbx_strand_id
1 'polypeptide(L)'
;NLVNVTKSEIISKLQGRYGCCRFLRDGYKTPREDPSRLHYDPAELKLFENIECEWPVFWTYFLIDGVFNEDKIQVQEYREALEGILLRDKNGIVLMPELYAVPPEKVS
;
A
#
# COMPACT_ATOMS: atom_id res chain seq x y z
N ASN A 1 -10.48 -20.83 8.85
CA ASN A 1 -10.64 -19.64 9.71
C ASN A 1 -10.95 -18.45 8.80
N LEU A 2 -12.08 -17.75 9.01
CA LEU A 2 -12.49 -16.60 8.18
C LEU A 2 -11.43 -15.50 8.12
N VAL A 3 -10.72 -15.26 9.23
CA VAL A 3 -9.65 -14.26 9.32
C VAL A 3 -8.54 -14.53 8.31
N ASN A 4 -8.12 -15.80 8.19
CA ASN A 4 -7.06 -16.17 7.25
C ASN A 4 -7.53 -16.03 5.79
N VAL A 5 -8.79 -16.38 5.51
CA VAL A 5 -9.37 -16.20 4.17
C VAL A 5 -9.42 -14.71 3.81
N THR A 6 -9.89 -13.86 4.72
CA THR A 6 -9.92 -12.41 4.52
C THR A 6 -8.50 -11.84 4.33
N LYS A 7 -7.52 -12.29 5.12
CA LYS A 7 -6.13 -11.86 4.97
C LYS A 7 -5.57 -12.24 3.60
N SER A 8 -5.78 -13.48 3.15
CA SER A 8 -5.35 -13.93 1.82
C SER A 8 -5.99 -13.13 0.69
N GLU A 9 -7.26 -12.74 0.82
CA GLU A 9 -7.96 -11.88 -0.15
C GLU A 9 -7.40 -10.45 -0.16
N ILE A 10 -7.05 -9.89 1.00
CA ILE A 10 -6.40 -8.57 1.08
C ILE A 10 -5.03 -8.63 0.39
N ILE A 11 -4.21 -9.62 0.73
CA ILE A 11 -2.87 -9.77 0.15
C ILE A 11 -2.98 -9.96 -1.37
N SER A 12 -3.85 -10.85 -1.85
CA SER A 12 -3.94 -11.15 -3.28
C SER A 12 -4.44 -9.99 -4.12
N LYS A 13 -5.32 -9.13 -3.58
CA LYS A 13 -5.96 -8.05 -4.34
C LYS A 13 -5.30 -6.69 -4.16
N LEU A 14 -4.74 -6.42 -2.98
CA LEU A 14 -4.32 -5.08 -2.60
C LEU A 14 -2.81 -4.96 -2.43
N GLN A 15 -2.08 -6.05 -2.19
CA GLN A 15 -0.62 -5.97 -2.01
C GLN A 15 0.10 -5.73 -3.34
N GLY A 16 0.96 -4.71 -3.33
CA GLY A 16 1.90 -4.40 -4.39
C GLY A 16 3.35 -4.57 -3.95
N ARG A 17 4.27 -3.84 -4.58
CA ARG A 17 5.72 -3.95 -4.37
C ARG A 17 6.26 -3.08 -3.24
N TYR A 18 5.47 -2.14 -2.75
CA TYR A 18 5.84 -1.09 -1.80
C TYR A 18 4.81 -0.92 -0.68
N GLY A 19 3.73 -1.71 -0.67
CA GLY A 19 2.67 -1.64 0.33
C GLY A 19 1.40 -2.32 -0.15
N CYS A 20 0.26 -1.85 0.37
CA CYS A 20 -1.05 -2.20 -0.19
C CYS A 20 -1.77 -0.95 -0.68
N CYS A 21 -2.58 -1.09 -1.72
CA CYS A 21 -3.62 -0.11 -2.03
C CYS A 21 -4.68 -0.14 -0.90
N ARG A 22 -5.35 0.99 -0.65
CA ARG A 22 -6.39 1.04 0.40
C ARG A 22 -7.63 0.22 0.02
N PHE A 23 -8.04 0.33 -1.23
CA PHE A 23 -9.10 -0.44 -1.88
C PHE A 23 -8.92 -0.35 -3.41
N LEU A 24 -9.58 -1.24 -4.16
CA LEU A 24 -9.51 -1.23 -5.62
C LEU A 24 -10.14 0.06 -6.19
N ARG A 25 -9.52 0.64 -7.21
CA ARG A 25 -9.94 1.90 -7.86
C ARG A 25 -9.89 3.12 -6.95
N ASP A 26 -8.97 3.11 -6.01
CA ASP A 26 -8.66 4.25 -5.17
C ASP A 26 -7.86 5.31 -5.96
N GLY A 27 -8.53 6.43 -6.28
CA GLY A 27 -7.96 7.51 -7.06
C GLY A 27 -7.08 8.48 -6.29
N TYR A 28 -6.99 8.36 -4.97
CA TYR A 28 -6.34 9.39 -4.16
C TYR A 28 -4.83 9.45 -4.38
N LYS A 29 -4.34 10.67 -4.62
CA LYS A 29 -2.96 11.01 -4.99
C LYS A 29 -2.43 10.26 -6.21
N THR A 30 -3.32 9.68 -7.03
CA THR A 30 -2.93 9.06 -8.31
C THR A 30 -2.67 10.14 -9.37
N PRO A 31 -1.91 9.86 -10.43
CA PRO A 31 -1.64 10.84 -11.49
C PRO A 31 -2.87 11.37 -12.24
N ARG A 32 -3.99 10.65 -12.18
CA ARG A 32 -5.25 11.03 -12.84
C ARG A 32 -6.23 11.71 -11.88
N GLU A 33 -5.86 11.92 -10.63
CA GLU A 33 -6.70 12.60 -9.66
C GLU A 33 -6.84 14.10 -9.98
N ASP A 34 -8.07 14.61 -9.88
CA ASP A 34 -8.32 16.05 -9.74
C ASP A 34 -8.50 16.39 -8.25
N PRO A 35 -7.50 16.98 -7.58
CA PRO A 35 -7.55 17.26 -6.15
C PRO A 35 -8.51 18.39 -5.78
N SER A 36 -9.07 19.13 -6.76
CA SER A 36 -10.04 20.20 -6.50
C SER A 36 -11.45 19.66 -6.20
N ARG A 37 -11.72 18.39 -6.50
CA ARG A 37 -13.03 17.76 -6.37
C ARG A 37 -13.13 16.94 -5.10
N LEU A 38 -14.25 17.06 -4.39
CA LEU A 38 -14.51 16.31 -3.14
C LEU A 38 -14.82 14.82 -3.38
N HIS A 39 -15.45 14.50 -4.51
CA HIS A 39 -15.91 13.15 -4.83
C HIS A 39 -15.62 12.79 -6.27
N TYR A 40 -15.34 11.50 -6.49
CA TYR A 40 -15.17 10.95 -7.82
C TYR A 40 -16.50 10.64 -8.50
N ASP A 41 -16.57 10.87 -9.81
CA ASP A 41 -17.65 10.39 -10.68
C ASP A 41 -17.52 8.86 -10.82
N PRO A 42 -18.60 8.09 -10.72
CA PRO A 42 -18.56 6.64 -10.92
C PRO A 42 -17.85 6.20 -12.22
N ALA A 43 -17.96 6.98 -13.29
CA ALA A 43 -17.32 6.69 -14.58
C ALA A 43 -15.78 6.85 -14.53
N GLU A 44 -15.26 7.70 -13.64
CA GLU A 44 -13.82 7.97 -13.55
C GLU A 44 -13.07 6.95 -12.68
N LEU A 45 -13.77 6.20 -11.82
CA LEU A 45 -13.14 5.16 -10.98
C LEU A 45 -12.33 4.13 -11.79
N LYS A 46 -12.77 3.83 -13.02
CA LYS A 46 -12.05 2.91 -13.91
C LYS A 46 -10.68 3.46 -14.34
N LEU A 47 -10.49 4.77 -14.34
CA LEU A 47 -9.22 5.41 -14.69
C LEU A 47 -8.12 5.15 -13.65
N PHE A 48 -8.50 4.81 -12.41
CA PHE A 48 -7.60 4.54 -11.30
C PHE A 48 -7.16 3.06 -11.22
N GLU A 49 -7.81 2.18 -11.98
CA GLU A 49 -7.52 0.74 -11.96
C GLU A 49 -6.07 0.48 -12.41
N ASN A 50 -5.29 -0.20 -11.56
CA ASN A 50 -3.86 -0.50 -11.71
C ASN A 50 -2.90 0.70 -11.58
N ILE A 51 -3.39 1.86 -11.15
CA ILE A 51 -2.53 3.03 -10.84
C ILE A 51 -2.75 3.54 -9.42
N GLU A 52 -3.47 2.79 -8.59
CA GLU A 52 -3.71 3.11 -7.20
C GLU A 52 -2.38 3.26 -6.43
N CYS A 53 -2.34 4.21 -5.50
CA CYS A 53 -1.16 4.38 -4.67
C CYS A 53 -0.98 3.20 -3.70
N GLU A 54 0.26 2.77 -3.51
CA GLU A 54 0.61 1.74 -2.54
C GLU A 54 1.04 2.38 -1.22
N TRP A 55 0.55 1.85 -0.10
CA TRP A 55 0.75 2.42 1.23
C TRP A 55 1.55 1.46 2.12
N PRO A 56 2.81 1.80 2.46
CA PRO A 56 3.67 0.99 3.33
C PRO A 56 3.06 0.65 4.69
N VAL A 57 2.17 1.51 5.22
CA VAL A 57 1.56 1.32 6.55
C VAL A 57 0.83 -0.02 6.68
N PHE A 58 0.25 -0.57 5.61
CA PHE A 58 -0.45 -1.85 5.69
C PHE A 58 0.51 -3.03 5.93
N TRP A 59 1.75 -2.96 5.45
CA TRP A 59 2.77 -3.96 5.81
C TRP A 59 3.13 -3.90 7.29
N THR A 60 3.07 -2.73 7.92
CA THR A 60 3.26 -2.63 9.38
C THR A 60 2.14 -3.34 10.14
N TYR A 61 0.92 -3.33 9.62
CA TYR A 61 -0.19 -4.07 10.22
C TYR A 61 0.01 -5.57 10.10
N PHE A 62 0.49 -6.07 8.96
CA PHE A 62 0.84 -7.48 8.82
C PHE A 62 2.04 -7.88 9.69
N LEU A 63 3.03 -7.02 9.83
CA LEU A 63 4.15 -7.25 10.76
C LEU A 63 3.62 -7.41 12.20
N ILE A 64 2.77 -6.47 12.65
CA ILE A 64 2.15 -6.50 13.98
C ILE A 64 1.30 -7.75 14.17
N ASP A 65 0.44 -8.07 13.20
CA ASP A 65 -0.37 -9.29 13.22
C ASP A 65 0.50 -10.56 13.32
N GLY A 66 1.63 -10.61 12.61
CA GLY A 66 2.56 -11.72 12.68
C GLY A 66 3.18 -11.87 14.07
N VAL A 67 3.55 -10.76 14.70
CA VAL A 67 4.07 -10.75 16.08
C VAL A 67 3.04 -11.31 17.05
N PHE A 68 1.78 -10.86 16.98
CA PHE A 68 0.72 -11.30 17.89
C PHE A 68 0.28 -12.75 17.66
N ASN A 69 0.47 -13.30 16.46
CA ASN A 69 0.20 -14.71 16.14
C ASN A 69 1.43 -15.62 16.26
N GLU A 70 2.57 -15.08 16.72
CA GLU A 70 3.87 -15.79 16.78
C GLU A 70 4.33 -16.36 15.41
N ASP A 71 3.84 -15.81 14.31
CA ASP A 71 4.21 -16.21 12.95
C ASP A 71 5.53 -15.56 12.55
N LYS A 72 6.62 -16.25 12.85
CA LYS A 72 7.98 -15.78 12.55
C LYS A 72 8.26 -15.61 11.06
N ILE A 73 7.55 -16.35 10.20
CA ILE A 73 7.73 -16.25 8.74
C ILE A 73 7.12 -14.93 8.27
N GLN A 74 5.86 -14.67 8.64
CA GLN A 74 5.18 -13.41 8.32
C GLN A 74 5.95 -12.20 8.87
N VAL A 75 6.46 -12.30 10.10
CA VAL A 75 7.25 -11.23 10.72
C VAL A 75 8.53 -10.94 9.93
N GLN A 76 9.25 -11.97 9.49
CA GLN A 76 10.48 -11.78 8.74
C GLN A 76 10.20 -11.20 7.34
N GLU A 77 9.19 -11.72 6.65
CA GLU A 77 8.79 -11.25 5.32
C GLU A 77 8.49 -9.75 5.31
N TYR A 78 7.60 -9.28 6.20
CA TYR A 78 7.23 -7.87 6.22
C TYR A 78 8.32 -6.97 6.84
N ARG A 79 9.22 -7.51 7.68
CA ARG A 79 10.40 -6.77 8.13
C ARG A 79 11.33 -6.49 6.95
N GLU A 80 11.67 -7.50 6.16
CA GLU A 80 12.55 -7.34 4.98
C GLU A 80 11.93 -6.42 3.93
N ALA A 81 10.62 -6.55 3.70
CA ALA A 81 9.88 -5.67 2.79
C ALA A 81 9.96 -4.20 3.24
N LEU A 82 9.74 -3.92 4.53
CA LEU A 82 9.87 -2.57 5.09
C LEU A 82 11.32 -2.05 5.02
N GLU A 83 12.31 -2.87 5.37
CA GLU A 83 13.73 -2.49 5.28
C GLU A 83 14.14 -2.06 3.86
N GLY A 84 13.53 -2.64 2.82
CA GLY A 84 13.75 -2.27 1.42
C GLY A 84 13.21 -0.89 1.01
N ILE A 85 12.32 -0.28 1.81
CA ILE A 85 11.64 0.98 1.47
C ILE A 85 11.87 2.11 2.48
N LEU A 86 12.33 1.78 3.69
CA LEU A 86 12.60 2.77 4.74
C LEU A 86 13.78 3.67 4.34
N LEU A 87 13.60 4.97 4.57
CA LEU A 87 14.60 5.98 4.26
C LEU A 87 15.32 6.41 5.55
N ARG A 88 16.56 6.86 5.43
CA ARG A 88 17.28 7.50 6.54
C ARG A 88 17.50 8.96 6.21
N ASP A 89 17.05 9.84 7.11
CA ASP A 89 17.32 11.27 6.97
C ASP A 89 18.78 11.59 7.34
N LYS A 90 19.17 12.85 7.15
CA LYS A 90 20.52 13.35 7.48
C LYS A 90 20.91 13.22 8.96
N ASN A 91 19.93 13.04 9.86
CA ASN A 91 20.12 12.87 11.30
C ASN A 91 20.06 11.39 11.72
N GLY A 92 19.90 10.46 10.76
CA GLY A 92 19.77 9.03 11.02
C GLY A 92 18.37 8.57 11.44
N ILE A 93 17.38 9.46 11.41
CA ILE A 93 15.97 9.12 11.66
C ILE A 93 15.48 8.23 10.51
N VAL A 94 14.90 7.09 10.87
CA VAL A 94 14.27 6.19 9.92
C VAL A 94 12.87 6.71 9.60
N LEU A 95 12.61 6.96 8.32
CA LEU A 95 11.36 7.50 7.81
C LEU A 95 10.66 6.45 6.95
N MET A 96 9.36 6.28 7.19
CA MET A 96 8.49 5.50 6.34
C MET A 96 7.80 6.43 5.34
N PRO A 97 7.90 6.18 4.02
CA PRO A 97 7.11 6.91 3.04
C PRO A 97 5.61 6.80 3.34
N GLU A 98 4.87 7.89 3.16
CA GLU A 98 3.41 7.87 3.29
C GLU A 98 2.79 6.91 2.28
N LEU A 99 3.22 7.02 1.02
CA LEU A 99 2.75 6.21 -0.11
C LEU A 99 3.77 6.20 -1.26
N TYR A 100 3.53 5.30 -2.20
CA TYR A 100 4.18 5.23 -3.51
C TYR A 100 3.13 5.41 -4.60
N ALA A 101 3.34 6.39 -5.49
CA ALA A 101 2.46 6.68 -6.62
C ALA A 101 3.13 6.30 -7.94
N VAL A 102 2.33 5.89 -8.93
CA VAL A 102 2.81 5.71 -10.30
C VAL A 102 3.27 7.08 -10.83
N PRO A 103 4.44 7.20 -11.48
CA PRO A 103 4.84 8.45 -12.11
C PRO A 103 3.89 8.86 -13.24
N PRO A 104 3.51 10.14 -13.38
CA PRO A 104 2.56 10.59 -14.41
C PRO A 104 2.95 10.17 -15.83
N GLU A 105 4.23 10.15 -16.16
CA GLU A 105 4.77 9.77 -17.46
C GLU A 105 4.61 8.27 -17.80
N LYS A 106 4.24 7.44 -16.81
CA LYS A 106 4.02 6.00 -16.98
C LYS A 106 2.54 5.63 -17.06
N VAL A 107 1.64 6.61 -16.99
CA VAL A 107 0.20 6.39 -17.10
C VAL A 107 -0.24 6.68 -18.54
N SER A 108 -0.49 5.62 -19.32
CA SER A 108 -1.02 5.68 -20.69
C SER A 108 -2.53 5.78 -20.72
#